data_AF-A0A2S9V3Q0-F1
#
_entry.id   AF-A0A2S9V3Q0-F1
#
_cell.length_a   1.000
_cell.length_b   1.000
_cell.length_c   1.000
_cell.angle_alpha   90.00
_cell.angle_beta   90.00
_cell.angle_gamma   90.00
#
_symmetry.space_group_name_H-M   'P 1'
#
loop_
_entity.id
_entity.type
_entity.pdbx_description
1 polymer ?
#
loop_
_entity_poly.entity_id
_entity_poly.type
_entity_poly.pdbx_seq_one_letter_code
_entity_poly.pdbx_strand_id
1 'polypeptide(L)'
;MKMLSNIIGKYLKEELILIYTPGKVGSSTLEDSIPGSIHTHTLYDNPPNPPHWQLDYYTPFQKFKFKIKQFIRRRMIKHSKKIIIISVIREPISRNHSMFFQALPFWLAKTSSNLSKDRMSPREEGFEFLHHAFQKNFNHLYICEWFDKEIKRFTGIDIYQHEETDKGFYQVRKGKIHLLVVKLEDLERNIHYIEYATGKKITISEKNTGSKKWYSEIYKKFKESFKLDTETFAKITSSNYYKKFYEKQ
;
A
#
# COMPACT_ATOMS: atom_id res chain seq x y z
N MET A 1 25.97 13.64 8.43
CA MET A 1 26.25 12.55 9.39
C MET A 1 25.03 12.06 10.16
N LYS A 2 24.25 12.90 10.89
CA LYS A 2 23.07 12.45 11.67
C LYS A 2 22.01 11.64 10.91
N MET A 3 21.77 11.94 9.64
CA MET A 3 20.82 11.18 8.82
C MET A 3 21.30 9.75 8.53
N LEU A 4 22.60 9.55 8.30
CA LEU A 4 23.17 8.21 8.07
C LEU A 4 23.22 7.40 9.36
N SER A 5 23.62 8.00 10.48
CA SER A 5 23.63 7.30 11.78
C SER A 5 22.24 6.83 12.21
N ASN A 6 21.21 7.66 12.01
CA ASN A 6 19.82 7.28 12.33
C ASN A 6 19.28 6.16 11.44
N ILE A 7 19.72 6.08 10.18
CA ILE A 7 19.36 4.97 9.30
C ILE A 7 20.16 3.72 9.73
N ILE A 8 21.44 3.84 10.11
CA ILE A 8 22.28 2.69 10.51
C ILE A 8 21.69 1.96 11.71
N GLY A 9 21.42 2.66 12.81
CA GLY A 9 20.82 2.04 13.99
C GLY A 9 19.41 1.46 13.73
N LYS A 10 18.65 2.03 12.79
CA LYS A 10 17.28 1.60 12.51
C LYS A 10 17.21 0.31 11.69
N TYR A 11 18.05 0.16 10.66
CA TYR A 11 17.94 -0.93 9.67
C TYR A 11 19.00 -2.02 9.81
N LEU A 12 20.14 -1.75 10.46
CA LEU A 12 21.20 -2.74 10.64
C LEU A 12 20.92 -3.59 11.88
N LYS A 13 20.10 -4.62 11.71
CA LYS A 13 19.74 -5.59 12.77
C LYS A 13 20.05 -7.01 12.31
N GLU A 14 20.36 -7.91 13.25
CA GLU A 14 20.53 -9.33 12.95
C GLU A 14 19.25 -9.92 12.36
N GLU A 15 18.12 -9.67 13.04
CA GLU A 15 16.78 -9.95 12.55
C GLU A 15 16.02 -8.64 12.32
N LEU A 16 15.41 -8.52 11.15
CA LEU A 16 14.62 -7.36 10.76
C LEU A 16 13.20 -7.76 10.40
N ILE A 17 12.23 -7.15 11.08
CA ILE A 17 10.81 -7.28 10.75
C ILE A 17 10.38 -6.05 9.93
N LEU A 18 9.91 -6.30 8.72
CA LEU A 18 9.47 -5.29 7.77
C LEU A 18 7.97 -5.46 7.51
N ILE A 19 7.16 -4.51 7.96
CA ILE A 19 5.76 -4.39 7.53
C ILE A 19 5.81 -3.68 6.18
N TYR A 20 5.82 -4.48 5.10
CA TYR A 20 6.00 -3.99 3.75
C TYR A 20 4.74 -4.26 2.96
N THR A 21 3.96 -3.21 2.76
CA THR A 21 2.56 -3.40 2.43
C THR A 21 2.07 -2.26 1.55
N PRO A 22 1.15 -2.49 0.60
CA PRO A 22 0.52 -1.41 -0.13
C PRO A 22 -0.18 -0.44 0.84
N GLY A 23 -0.33 0.83 0.46
CA GLY A 23 -1.06 1.78 1.30
C GLY A 23 -2.55 1.39 1.46
N LYS A 24 -3.15 1.75 2.61
CA LYS A 24 -4.60 1.62 2.89
C LYS A 24 -5.17 0.21 2.99
N VAL A 25 -4.33 -0.70 3.47
CA VAL A 25 -4.67 -2.10 3.77
C VAL A 25 -4.75 -2.41 5.26
N GLY A 26 -4.91 -1.40 6.12
CA GLY A 26 -5.11 -1.61 7.56
C GLY A 26 -3.86 -2.00 8.35
N SER A 27 -2.66 -1.73 7.82
CA SER A 27 -1.39 -2.13 8.44
C SER A 27 -0.99 -1.38 9.70
N SER A 28 -1.66 -0.28 10.06
CA SER A 28 -1.34 0.52 11.25
C SER A 28 -1.42 -0.29 12.54
N THR A 29 -2.38 -1.22 12.64
CA THR A 29 -2.47 -2.12 13.81
C THR A 29 -1.20 -2.96 13.99
N LEU A 30 -0.60 -3.45 12.90
CA LEU A 30 0.66 -4.19 12.97
C LEU A 30 1.85 -3.27 13.29
N GLU A 31 1.87 -2.06 12.74
CA GLU A 31 2.92 -1.07 13.01
C GLU A 31 2.99 -0.74 14.51
N ASP A 32 1.84 -0.48 15.12
CA ASP A 32 1.74 -0.14 16.55
C ASP A 32 2.06 -1.35 17.45
N SER A 33 1.74 -2.56 16.98
CA SER A 33 1.82 -3.79 17.80
C SER A 33 3.15 -4.52 17.75
N ILE A 34 4.02 -4.24 16.76
CA ILE A 34 5.28 -4.98 16.59
C ILE A 34 6.46 -4.04 16.87
N PRO A 35 6.96 -3.98 18.13
CA PRO A 35 8.05 -3.09 18.51
C PRO A 35 9.30 -3.30 17.67
N GLY A 36 9.88 -2.20 17.21
CA GLY A 36 11.12 -2.22 16.43
C GLY A 36 10.96 -2.74 14.99
N SER A 37 9.73 -3.02 14.55
CA SER A 37 9.43 -3.25 13.13
C SER A 37 9.63 -1.97 12.32
N ILE A 38 9.78 -2.14 11.01
CA ILE A 38 9.84 -1.03 10.07
C ILE A 38 8.64 -1.10 9.15
N HIS A 39 7.81 -0.06 9.17
CA HIS A 39 6.69 0.07 8.25
C HIS A 39 7.08 0.88 7.01
N THR A 40 6.77 0.36 5.82
CA THR A 40 6.89 1.12 4.59
C THR A 40 5.97 0.64 3.47
N HIS A 41 5.59 1.57 2.59
CA HIS A 41 4.76 1.27 1.41
C HIS A 41 5.54 1.14 0.10
N THR A 42 6.77 1.63 0.05
CA THR A 42 7.61 1.55 -1.15
C THR A 42 9.09 1.63 -0.81
N LEU A 43 9.89 0.77 -1.42
CA LEU A 43 11.34 0.87 -1.53
C LEU A 43 11.78 1.41 -2.91
N TYR A 44 10.87 1.54 -3.89
CA TYR A 44 11.20 1.84 -5.29
C TYR A 44 10.39 2.97 -5.93
N ASP A 45 10.10 4.03 -5.18
CA ASP A 45 9.45 5.25 -5.67
C ASP A 45 8.04 5.00 -6.25
N ASN A 46 7.31 4.06 -5.66
CA ASN A 46 5.91 3.75 -5.98
C ASN A 46 5.00 4.20 -4.82
N PRO A 47 4.87 5.51 -4.57
CA PRO A 47 4.08 6.00 -3.46
C PRO A 47 2.59 5.68 -3.65
N PRO A 48 1.86 5.37 -2.57
CA PRO A 48 0.42 5.11 -2.63
C PRO A 48 -0.41 6.31 -3.11
N ASN A 49 0.13 7.52 -2.97
CA ASN A 49 -0.49 8.79 -3.37
C ASN A 49 0.53 9.62 -4.17
N PRO A 50 0.64 9.42 -5.49
CA PRO A 50 1.57 10.16 -6.33
C PRO A 50 1.38 11.68 -6.32
N PRO A 51 0.15 12.25 -6.36
CA PRO A 51 -0.04 13.70 -6.27
C PRO A 51 0.59 14.34 -5.03
N HIS A 52 0.37 13.76 -3.85
CA HIS A 52 1.02 14.24 -2.62
C HIS A 52 2.55 14.14 -2.71
N TRP A 53 3.05 13.00 -3.20
CA TRP A 53 4.49 12.80 -3.35
C TRP A 53 5.14 13.82 -4.31
N GLN A 54 4.43 14.22 -5.37
CA GLN A 54 4.92 15.25 -6.29
C GLN A 54 5.04 16.63 -5.63
N LEU A 55 4.19 16.94 -4.65
CA LEU A 55 4.28 18.16 -3.86
C LEU A 55 5.42 18.10 -2.84
N ASP A 56 5.64 16.95 -2.18
CA ASP A 56 6.76 16.78 -1.23
C ASP A 56 8.14 16.84 -1.92
N TYR A 57 8.21 16.39 -3.17
CA TYR A 57 9.44 16.24 -3.94
C TYR A 57 9.36 16.97 -5.29
N TYR A 58 9.03 18.26 -5.27
CA TYR A 58 8.82 19.04 -6.50
C TYR A 58 10.14 19.38 -7.22
N THR A 59 11.26 19.54 -6.50
CA THR A 59 12.56 19.86 -7.10
C THR A 59 13.37 18.62 -7.52
N PRO A 60 14.23 18.71 -8.55
CA PRO A 60 15.15 17.64 -8.92
C PRO A 60 16.06 17.18 -7.76
N PHE A 61 16.54 18.12 -6.95
CA PHE A 61 17.41 17.83 -5.81
C PHE A 61 16.68 17.01 -4.73
N GLN A 62 15.44 17.36 -4.41
CA GLN A 62 14.62 16.58 -3.47
C GLN A 62 14.35 15.16 -3.98
N LYS A 63 14.01 15.00 -5.27
CA LYS A 63 13.81 13.68 -5.90
C LYS A 63 15.09 12.86 -5.85
N PHE A 64 16.24 13.46 -6.14
CA PHE A 64 17.54 12.80 -6.07
C PHE A 64 17.88 12.35 -4.65
N LYS A 65 17.71 13.23 -3.65
CA LYS A 65 17.91 12.90 -2.23
C LYS A 65 16.99 11.77 -1.77
N PHE A 66 15.74 11.76 -2.22
CA PHE A 66 14.80 10.66 -1.96
C PHE A 66 15.32 9.33 -2.53
N LYS A 67 15.73 9.31 -3.81
CA LYS A 67 16.29 8.12 -4.46
C LYS A 67 17.51 7.57 -3.73
N ILE A 68 18.43 8.45 -3.30
CA ILE A 68 19.59 8.06 -2.49
C ILE A 68 19.13 7.44 -1.16
N LYS A 69 18.20 8.09 -0.45
CA LYS A 69 17.67 7.58 0.82
C LYS A 69 17.07 6.19 0.64
N GLN A 70 16.29 5.97 -0.41
CA GLN A 70 15.70 4.67 -0.72
C GLN A 70 16.77 3.64 -1.07
N PHE A 71 17.81 4.02 -1.83
CA PHE A 71 18.94 3.15 -2.14
C PHE A 71 19.69 2.68 -0.89
N ILE A 72 20.07 3.62 -0.03
CA ILE A 72 20.75 3.34 1.24
C ILE A 72 19.86 2.41 2.09
N ARG A 73 18.57 2.75 2.22
CA ARG A 73 17.60 1.94 2.97
C ARG A 73 17.54 0.49 2.46
N ARG A 74 17.42 0.29 1.15
CA ARG A 74 17.41 -1.05 0.53
C ARG A 74 18.68 -1.82 0.84
N ARG A 75 19.85 -1.19 0.71
CA ARG A 75 21.14 -1.83 1.01
C ARG A 75 21.20 -2.31 2.44
N MET A 76 20.73 -1.49 3.38
CA MET A 76 20.81 -1.81 4.81
C MET A 76 19.85 -2.90 5.24
N ILE A 77 18.61 -2.88 4.74
CA ILE A 77 17.67 -4.00 4.91
C ILE A 77 18.31 -5.30 4.38
N LYS A 78 18.97 -5.23 3.22
CA LYS A 78 19.68 -6.37 2.63
C LYS A 78 20.93 -6.80 3.40
N HIS A 79 21.41 -6.06 4.39
CA HIS A 79 22.54 -6.50 5.24
C HIS A 79 22.10 -7.30 6.47
N SER A 80 20.82 -7.30 6.83
CA SER A 80 20.30 -8.15 7.92
C SER A 80 20.54 -9.63 7.64
N LYS A 81 20.79 -10.41 8.70
CA LYS A 81 21.00 -11.87 8.60
C LYS A 81 19.68 -12.60 8.34
N LYS A 82 18.57 -12.09 8.87
CA LYS A 82 17.21 -12.59 8.66
C LYS A 82 16.24 -11.43 8.43
N ILE A 83 15.35 -11.57 7.46
CA ILE A 83 14.36 -10.55 7.08
C ILE A 83 12.98 -11.21 7.08
N ILE A 84 12.11 -10.81 7.99
CA ILE A 84 10.71 -11.20 8.02
C ILE A 84 9.90 -10.08 7.39
N ILE A 85 9.15 -10.37 6.33
CA ILE A 85 8.31 -9.41 5.62
C ILE A 85 6.85 -9.78 5.87
N ILE A 86 6.07 -8.85 6.38
CA ILE A 86 4.62 -8.99 6.55
C ILE A 86 3.95 -8.01 5.59
N SER A 87 3.18 -8.53 4.65
CA SER A 87 2.41 -7.73 3.69
C SER A 87 0.92 -7.99 3.87
N VAL A 88 0.16 -6.94 4.19
CA VAL A 88 -1.29 -7.03 4.26
C VAL A 88 -1.88 -6.61 2.91
N ILE A 89 -2.85 -7.36 2.41
CA ILE A 89 -3.50 -7.10 1.13
C ILE A 89 -4.98 -6.80 1.31
N ARG A 90 -5.62 -6.19 0.32
CA ARG A 90 -7.02 -5.78 0.40
C ARG A 90 -7.63 -5.77 -0.99
N GLU A 91 -8.93 -6.07 -1.08
CA GLU A 91 -9.69 -5.98 -2.33
C GLU A 91 -9.43 -4.62 -3.02
N PRO A 92 -9.03 -4.61 -4.31
CA PRO A 92 -8.54 -3.42 -4.98
C PRO A 92 -9.48 -2.21 -4.96
N ILE A 93 -10.76 -2.41 -5.25
CA ILE A 93 -11.75 -1.33 -5.38
C ILE A 93 -12.00 -0.70 -4.01
N SER A 94 -12.22 -1.51 -2.98
CA SER A 94 -12.41 -1.09 -1.59
C SER A 94 -11.19 -0.34 -1.06
N ARG A 95 -9.99 -0.78 -1.42
CA ARG A 95 -8.76 -0.08 -1.08
C ARG A 95 -8.66 1.26 -1.81
N ASN A 96 -9.00 1.31 -3.09
CA ASN A 96 -8.93 2.51 -3.93
C ASN A 96 -9.84 3.60 -3.37
N HIS A 97 -11.08 3.28 -3.02
CA HIS A 97 -11.97 4.19 -2.31
C HIS A 97 -11.33 4.74 -1.03
N SER A 98 -10.78 3.86 -0.18
CA SER A 98 -10.15 4.28 1.07
C SER A 98 -8.93 5.20 0.87
N MET A 99 -8.16 4.98 -0.19
CA MET A 99 -7.00 5.80 -0.54
C MET A 99 -7.40 7.15 -1.13
N PHE A 100 -8.35 7.16 -2.05
CA PHE A 100 -8.84 8.38 -2.68
C PHE A 100 -9.32 9.37 -1.62
N PHE A 101 -10.19 8.93 -0.71
CA PHE A 101 -10.73 9.81 0.34
C PHE A 101 -9.69 10.23 1.39
N GLN A 102 -8.72 9.37 1.72
CA GLN A 102 -7.63 9.78 2.61
C GLN A 102 -6.77 10.89 2.01
N ALA A 103 -6.67 10.94 0.69
CA ALA A 103 -5.85 11.88 -0.06
C ALA A 103 -6.69 12.90 -0.84
N LEU A 104 -7.97 13.07 -0.48
CA LEU A 104 -8.96 13.75 -1.30
C LEU A 104 -8.48 15.12 -1.81
N PRO A 105 -7.97 16.04 -0.95
CA PRO A 105 -7.53 17.36 -1.42
C PRO A 105 -6.49 17.31 -2.54
N PHE A 106 -5.59 16.33 -2.52
CA PHE A 106 -4.53 16.19 -3.53
C PHE A 106 -5.07 15.68 -4.87
N TRP A 107 -6.07 14.80 -4.84
CA TRP A 107 -6.72 14.33 -6.07
C TRP A 107 -7.60 15.40 -6.69
N LEU A 108 -8.29 16.22 -5.87
CA LEU A 108 -9.06 17.35 -6.38
C LEU A 108 -8.14 18.40 -6.99
N ALA A 109 -7.05 18.77 -6.32
CA ALA A 109 -6.06 19.71 -6.87
C ALA A 109 -5.46 19.22 -8.20
N LYS A 110 -5.14 17.91 -8.31
CA LYS A 110 -4.69 17.31 -9.57
C LYS A 110 -5.76 17.37 -10.67
N THR A 111 -7.02 17.14 -10.30
CA THR A 111 -8.12 17.18 -11.27
C THR A 111 -8.35 18.61 -11.76
N SER A 112 -8.35 19.59 -10.86
CA SER A 112 -8.45 21.02 -11.21
C SER A 112 -7.32 21.48 -12.13
N SER A 113 -6.09 20.98 -11.96
CA SER A 113 -4.98 21.32 -12.86
C SER A 113 -5.03 20.62 -14.22
N ASN A 114 -5.90 19.62 -14.38
CA ASN A 114 -6.09 18.86 -15.62
C ASN A 114 -7.39 19.22 -16.37
N LEU A 115 -8.21 20.16 -15.89
CA LEU A 115 -9.52 20.50 -16.49
C LEU A 115 -9.50 20.68 -18.01
N SER A 116 -8.53 21.43 -18.53
CA SER A 116 -8.40 21.69 -19.96
C SER A 116 -8.05 20.44 -20.77
N LYS A 117 -7.22 19.55 -20.22
CA LYS A 117 -6.85 18.26 -20.84
C LYS A 117 -8.01 17.28 -20.82
N ASP A 118 -8.75 17.29 -19.72
CA ASP A 118 -9.88 16.39 -19.48
C ASP A 118 -11.17 16.88 -20.18
N ARG A 119 -11.12 18.02 -20.90
CA ARG A 119 -12.26 18.68 -21.57
C ARG A 119 -13.44 18.91 -20.63
N MET A 120 -13.13 19.21 -19.38
CA MET A 120 -14.09 19.30 -18.29
C MET A 120 -14.45 20.75 -18.04
N SER A 121 -15.72 21.03 -17.74
CA SER A 121 -16.14 22.39 -17.45
C SER A 121 -15.54 22.86 -16.12
N PRO A 122 -14.99 24.09 -16.04
CA PRO A 122 -14.59 24.67 -14.76
C PRO A 122 -15.75 24.84 -13.76
N ARG A 123 -16.99 24.67 -14.21
CA ARG A 123 -18.22 24.75 -13.40
C ARG A 123 -18.73 23.39 -12.96
N GLU A 124 -18.05 22.29 -13.29
CA GLU A 124 -18.40 20.98 -12.74
C GLU A 124 -18.06 20.94 -11.25
N GLU A 125 -19.07 20.63 -10.44
CA GLU A 125 -19.01 20.68 -8.99
C GLU A 125 -19.67 19.43 -8.38
N GLY A 126 -19.53 19.24 -7.07
CA GLY A 126 -20.22 18.17 -6.36
C GLY A 126 -19.74 16.76 -6.73
N PHE A 127 -20.67 15.79 -6.79
CA PHE A 127 -20.34 14.38 -6.98
C PHE A 127 -19.80 14.05 -8.38
N GLU A 128 -20.21 14.78 -9.42
CA GLU A 128 -19.69 14.57 -10.78
C GLU A 128 -18.19 14.88 -10.83
N PHE A 129 -17.75 15.98 -10.18
CA PHE A 129 -16.33 16.31 -10.05
C PHE A 129 -15.57 15.21 -9.28
N LEU A 130 -16.15 14.68 -8.20
CA LEU A 130 -15.55 13.58 -7.44
C LEU A 130 -15.45 12.29 -8.26
N HIS A 131 -16.50 11.95 -9.00
CA HIS A 131 -16.56 10.78 -9.87
C HIS A 131 -15.49 10.89 -10.94
N HIS A 132 -15.37 12.04 -11.62
CA HIS A 132 -14.32 12.27 -12.61
C HIS A 132 -12.92 12.20 -12.00
N ALA A 133 -12.70 12.85 -10.86
CA ALA A 133 -11.41 12.82 -10.17
C ALA A 133 -10.98 11.39 -9.81
N PHE A 134 -11.91 10.57 -9.32
CA PHE A 134 -11.65 9.17 -9.06
C PHE A 134 -11.42 8.42 -10.38
N GLN A 135 -12.32 8.52 -11.33
CA GLN A 135 -12.33 7.72 -12.57
C GLN A 135 -11.12 7.99 -13.49
N LYS A 136 -10.68 9.24 -13.61
CA LYS A 136 -9.67 9.65 -14.60
C LYS A 136 -8.30 9.95 -13.98
N ASN A 137 -8.29 10.50 -12.78
CA ASN A 137 -7.05 11.01 -12.18
C ASN A 137 -6.43 10.06 -11.14
N PHE A 138 -7.22 9.17 -10.54
CA PHE A 138 -6.75 8.18 -9.57
C PHE A 138 -6.09 6.96 -10.26
N ASN A 139 -5.00 6.44 -9.68
CA ASN A 139 -4.37 5.23 -10.19
C ASN A 139 -5.07 3.98 -9.65
N HIS A 140 -6.04 3.45 -10.39
CA HIS A 140 -6.80 2.26 -9.99
C HIS A 140 -5.99 0.96 -9.95
N LEU A 141 -4.87 0.88 -10.71
CA LEU A 141 -4.07 -0.34 -10.84
C LEU A 141 -2.90 -0.39 -9.86
N TYR A 142 -2.70 0.63 -9.02
CA TYR A 142 -1.55 0.72 -8.11
C TYR A 142 -1.37 -0.54 -7.24
N ILE A 143 -2.44 -1.11 -6.68
CA ILE A 143 -2.32 -2.33 -5.86
C ILE A 143 -2.01 -3.57 -6.71
N CYS A 144 -2.58 -3.63 -7.91
CA CYS A 144 -2.44 -4.75 -8.83
C CYS A 144 -0.99 -4.95 -9.27
N GLU A 145 -0.27 -3.84 -9.43
CA GLU A 145 1.13 -3.80 -9.85
C GLU A 145 2.12 -3.79 -8.67
N TRP A 146 1.63 -3.69 -7.43
CA TRP A 146 2.47 -3.41 -6.27
C TRP A 146 3.46 -4.55 -5.98
N PHE A 147 3.03 -5.81 -6.02
CA PHE A 147 3.91 -6.94 -5.74
C PHE A 147 5.06 -7.04 -6.75
N ASP A 148 4.81 -6.81 -8.04
CA ASP A 148 5.86 -6.82 -9.06
C ASP A 148 6.84 -5.65 -8.86
N LYS A 149 6.31 -4.44 -8.65
CA LYS A 149 7.11 -3.22 -8.50
C LYS A 149 7.93 -3.18 -7.21
N GLU A 150 7.45 -3.83 -6.14
CA GLU A 150 8.00 -3.70 -4.79
C GLU A 150 8.58 -5.01 -4.25
N ILE A 151 7.76 -6.05 -4.05
CA ILE A 151 8.20 -7.32 -3.42
C ILE A 151 9.11 -8.09 -4.37
N LYS A 152 8.65 -8.43 -5.57
CA LYS A 152 9.42 -9.19 -6.56
C LYS A 152 10.72 -8.48 -6.91
N ARG A 153 10.68 -7.16 -7.10
CA ARG A 153 11.87 -6.35 -7.34
C ARG A 153 12.86 -6.35 -6.16
N PHE A 154 12.36 -6.37 -4.92
CA PHE A 154 13.21 -6.35 -3.73
C PHE A 154 13.84 -7.71 -3.41
N THR A 155 13.01 -8.76 -3.42
CA THR A 155 13.29 -10.09 -2.88
C THR A 155 13.54 -11.15 -3.95
N GLY A 156 13.11 -10.91 -5.19
CA GLY A 156 13.05 -11.90 -6.24
C GLY A 156 11.98 -12.99 -6.01
N ILE A 157 11.00 -12.76 -5.14
CA ILE A 157 9.87 -13.66 -4.90
C ILE A 157 8.69 -13.18 -5.74
N ASP A 158 8.19 -14.04 -6.63
CA ASP A 158 6.96 -13.83 -7.37
C ASP A 158 5.80 -14.52 -6.65
N ILE A 159 5.05 -13.76 -5.84
CA ILE A 159 3.98 -14.32 -5.00
C ILE A 159 2.89 -15.02 -5.80
N TYR A 160 2.67 -14.64 -7.06
CA TYR A 160 1.60 -15.21 -7.89
C TYR A 160 1.88 -16.68 -8.23
N GLN A 161 3.14 -17.11 -8.19
CA GLN A 161 3.58 -18.49 -8.41
C GLN A 161 3.47 -19.39 -7.16
N HIS A 162 3.11 -18.84 -6.00
CA HIS A 162 3.03 -19.58 -4.75
C HIS A 162 1.59 -19.84 -4.33
N GLU A 163 1.31 -21.01 -3.78
CA GLU A 163 -0.04 -21.37 -3.32
C GLU A 163 -0.37 -20.75 -1.97
N GLU A 164 -1.68 -20.57 -1.73
CA GLU A 164 -2.20 -20.20 -0.42
C GLU A 164 -2.10 -21.40 0.53
N THR A 165 -1.83 -21.15 1.81
CA THR A 165 -1.88 -22.20 2.82
C THR A 165 -3.32 -22.62 3.07
N ASP A 166 -3.49 -23.78 3.72
CA ASP A 166 -4.78 -24.27 4.23
C ASP A 166 -5.45 -23.32 5.24
N LYS A 167 -4.72 -22.31 5.72
CA LYS A 167 -5.19 -21.31 6.68
C LYS A 167 -5.60 -19.98 6.03
N GLY A 168 -5.47 -19.86 4.70
CA GLY A 168 -5.89 -18.66 3.98
C GLY A 168 -4.89 -17.50 4.06
N PHE A 169 -3.59 -17.81 4.11
CA PHE A 169 -2.52 -16.82 3.95
C PHE A 169 -1.41 -17.39 3.07
N TYR A 170 -0.46 -16.56 2.64
CA TYR A 170 0.67 -17.01 1.84
C TYR A 170 1.95 -16.94 2.65
N GLN A 171 2.80 -17.97 2.51
CA GLN A 171 4.10 -18.01 3.15
C GLN A 171 5.17 -18.47 2.17
N VAL A 172 6.26 -17.70 2.06
CA VAL A 172 7.40 -18.05 1.23
C VAL A 172 8.69 -17.83 2.01
N ARG A 173 9.58 -18.83 1.98
CA ARG A 173 10.95 -18.71 2.51
C ARG A 173 11.95 -18.81 1.36
N LYS A 174 12.83 -17.82 1.22
CA LYS A 174 13.87 -17.77 0.18
C LYS A 174 15.16 -17.21 0.77
N GLY A 175 16.13 -18.09 1.02
CA GLY A 175 17.35 -17.74 1.74
C GLY A 175 17.01 -17.12 3.10
N LYS A 176 17.49 -15.90 3.34
CA LYS A 176 17.22 -15.16 4.58
C LYS A 176 15.86 -14.46 4.67
N ILE A 177 15.05 -14.52 3.62
CA ILE A 177 13.77 -13.83 3.54
C ILE A 177 12.65 -14.79 3.91
N HIS A 178 11.79 -14.38 4.84
CA HIS A 178 10.53 -15.03 5.17
C HIS A 178 9.40 -14.04 4.91
N LEU A 179 8.65 -14.26 3.84
CA LEU A 179 7.51 -13.44 3.42
C LEU A 179 6.20 -14.07 3.90
N LEU A 180 5.37 -13.28 4.58
CA LEU A 180 3.98 -13.58 4.89
C LEU A 180 3.08 -12.57 4.17
N VAL A 181 2.03 -13.06 3.49
CA VAL A 181 1.00 -12.22 2.89
C VAL A 181 -0.37 -12.62 3.42
N VAL A 182 -1.11 -11.67 3.96
CA VAL A 182 -2.40 -11.91 4.63
C VAL A 182 -3.44 -10.91 4.11
N LYS A 183 -4.66 -11.37 3.81
CA LYS A 183 -5.75 -10.45 3.44
C LYS A 183 -6.24 -9.70 4.68
N LEU A 184 -6.65 -8.45 4.52
CA LEU A 184 -7.08 -7.61 5.63
C LEU A 184 -8.26 -8.22 6.39
N GLU A 185 -9.25 -8.73 5.66
CA GLU A 185 -10.41 -9.46 6.18
C GLU A 185 -10.03 -10.73 6.95
N ASP A 186 -8.83 -11.23 6.71
CA ASP A 186 -8.29 -12.47 7.27
C ASP A 186 -7.21 -12.21 8.33
N LEU A 187 -6.90 -10.93 8.61
CA LEU A 187 -5.77 -10.55 9.42
C LEU A 187 -5.91 -11.06 10.85
N GLU A 188 -7.06 -10.81 11.48
CA GLU A 188 -7.32 -11.18 12.86
C GLU A 188 -7.17 -12.69 13.11
N ARG A 189 -7.77 -13.53 12.25
CA ARG A 189 -7.65 -14.99 12.37
C ARG A 189 -6.26 -15.54 12.09
N ASN A 190 -5.36 -14.74 11.49
CA ASN A 190 -4.01 -15.15 11.12
C ASN A 190 -2.92 -14.50 11.99
N ILE A 191 -3.29 -13.76 13.04
CA ILE A 191 -2.32 -13.07 13.91
C ILE A 191 -1.31 -14.02 14.52
N HIS A 192 -1.74 -15.16 15.03
CA HIS A 192 -0.85 -16.13 15.68
C HIS A 192 0.26 -16.63 14.75
N TYR A 193 0.02 -16.69 13.43
CA TYR A 193 1.07 -17.02 12.46
C TYR A 193 2.08 -15.88 12.30
N ILE A 194 1.64 -14.63 12.38
CA ILE A 194 2.51 -13.46 12.37
C ILE A 194 3.32 -13.41 13.67
N GLU A 195 2.69 -13.67 14.81
CA GLU A 195 3.36 -13.76 16.12
C GLU A 195 4.41 -14.86 16.12
N TYR A 196 4.08 -16.05 15.61
CA TYR A 196 5.02 -17.16 15.47
C TYR A 196 6.21 -16.81 14.57
N ALA A 197 5.96 -16.15 13.44
CA ALA A 197 7.03 -15.75 12.52
C ALA A 197 7.96 -14.68 13.12
N THR A 198 7.43 -13.77 13.92
CA THR A 198 8.15 -12.61 14.48
C THR A 198 8.67 -12.79 15.91
N GLY A 199 8.14 -13.78 16.65
CA GLY A 199 8.34 -13.90 18.09
C GLY A 199 7.78 -12.72 18.89
N LYS A 200 6.85 -11.93 18.33
CA LYS A 200 6.26 -10.75 18.97
C LYS A 200 4.76 -10.96 19.16
N LYS A 201 4.25 -10.65 20.35
CA LYS A 201 2.82 -10.65 20.63
C LYS A 201 2.16 -9.42 20.00
N ILE A 202 1.01 -9.60 19.38
CA ILE A 202 0.26 -8.57 18.67
C ILE A 202 -1.08 -8.33 19.37
N THR A 203 -1.43 -7.07 19.60
CA THR A 203 -2.71 -6.69 20.19
C THR A 203 -3.50 -5.87 19.18
N ILE A 204 -4.63 -6.39 18.71
CA ILE A 204 -5.52 -5.61 17.84
C ILE A 204 -6.14 -4.50 18.66
N SER A 205 -6.01 -3.25 18.18
CA SER A 205 -6.82 -2.15 18.68
C SER A 205 -7.77 -1.67 17.59
N GLU A 206 -9.04 -1.46 17.95
CA GLU A 206 -10.09 -0.96 17.04
C GLU A 206 -9.93 0.52 16.67
N LYS A 207 -8.78 1.16 16.98
CA LYS A 207 -8.57 2.60 16.75
C LYS A 207 -8.66 3.01 15.27
N ASN A 208 -8.68 2.06 14.34
CA ASN A 208 -8.64 2.28 12.90
C ASN A 208 -10.00 2.14 12.18
N THR A 209 -11.14 2.28 12.86
CA THR A 209 -12.46 2.24 12.21
C THR A 209 -12.69 3.49 11.35
N GLY A 210 -12.72 3.30 10.02
CA GLY A 210 -12.90 4.39 9.05
C GLY A 210 -14.20 5.18 9.18
N SER A 211 -15.18 4.68 9.94
CA SER A 211 -16.47 5.34 10.19
C SER A 211 -16.38 6.65 10.97
N LYS A 212 -15.30 6.87 11.73
CA LYS A 212 -15.08 8.09 12.54
C LYS A 212 -14.36 9.21 11.79
N LYS A 213 -14.10 9.05 10.49
CA LYS A 213 -13.33 10.04 9.71
C LYS A 213 -14.23 11.18 9.23
N TRP A 214 -13.65 12.37 9.10
CA TRP A 214 -14.34 13.60 8.68
C TRP A 214 -15.09 13.49 7.34
N TYR A 215 -14.67 12.55 6.48
CA TYR A 215 -15.29 12.31 5.16
C TYR A 215 -16.28 11.15 5.13
N SER A 216 -16.69 10.58 6.27
CA SER A 216 -17.47 9.34 6.31
C SER A 216 -18.82 9.42 5.58
N GLU A 217 -19.51 10.56 5.67
CA GLU A 217 -20.79 10.78 4.98
C GLU A 217 -20.63 10.89 3.46
N ILE A 218 -19.66 11.71 3.00
CA ILE A 218 -19.36 11.87 1.58
C ILE A 218 -18.90 10.54 0.98
N TYR A 219 -18.10 9.77 1.72
CA TYR A 219 -17.65 8.44 1.33
C TYR A 219 -18.80 7.47 1.10
N LYS A 220 -19.82 7.45 1.98
CA LYS A 220 -21.00 6.60 1.82
C LYS A 220 -21.78 6.95 0.55
N LYS A 221 -22.14 8.23 0.40
CA LYS A 221 -22.85 8.74 -0.78
C LYS A 221 -22.09 8.50 -2.08
N PHE A 222 -20.77 8.63 -2.05
CA PHE A 222 -19.92 8.34 -3.21
C PHE A 222 -20.02 6.87 -3.61
N LYS A 223 -19.92 5.93 -2.66
CA LYS A 223 -20.02 4.50 -2.96
C LYS A 223 -21.38 4.08 -3.50
N GLU A 224 -22.45 4.77 -3.10
CA GLU A 224 -23.81 4.52 -3.57
C GLU A 224 -24.04 5.05 -4.99
N SER A 225 -23.42 6.18 -5.34
CA SER A 225 -23.61 6.87 -6.62
C SER A 225 -22.60 6.48 -7.70
N PHE A 226 -21.38 6.10 -7.32
CA PHE A 226 -20.30 5.86 -8.26
C PHE A 226 -20.25 4.41 -8.73
N LYS A 227 -20.16 4.22 -10.05
CA LYS A 227 -19.80 2.94 -10.67
C LYS A 227 -18.53 3.13 -11.48
N LEU A 228 -17.57 2.24 -11.23
CA LEU A 228 -16.35 2.19 -12.02
C LEU A 228 -16.69 1.80 -13.46
N ASP A 229 -16.08 2.46 -14.43
CA ASP A 229 -16.26 2.10 -15.83
C ASP A 229 -15.84 0.66 -16.12
N THR A 230 -16.47 0.06 -17.13
CA THR A 230 -16.27 -1.35 -17.49
C THR A 230 -14.83 -1.67 -17.87
N GLU A 231 -14.11 -0.75 -18.51
CA GLU A 231 -12.73 -0.96 -18.93
C GLU A 231 -11.80 -1.03 -17.71
N THR A 232 -11.90 -0.08 -16.79
CA THR A 232 -11.09 -0.08 -15.57
C THR A 232 -11.43 -1.27 -14.67
N PHE A 233 -12.72 -1.60 -14.54
CA PHE A 233 -13.15 -2.79 -13.81
C PHE A 233 -12.51 -4.06 -14.39
N ALA A 234 -12.59 -4.24 -15.71
CA ALA A 234 -11.99 -5.39 -16.40
C ALA A 234 -10.47 -5.45 -16.23
N LYS A 235 -9.77 -4.31 -16.25
CA LYS A 235 -8.32 -4.26 -15.98
C LYS A 235 -7.98 -4.70 -14.55
N ILE A 236 -8.79 -4.34 -13.56
CA ILE A 236 -8.58 -4.77 -12.17
C ILE A 236 -8.81 -6.28 -12.07
N THR A 237 -9.96 -6.79 -12.54
CA THR A 237 -10.35 -8.19 -12.36
C THR A 237 -9.52 -9.16 -13.19
N SER A 238 -8.99 -8.72 -14.34
CA SER A 238 -8.07 -9.53 -15.14
C SER A 238 -6.63 -9.58 -14.61
N SER A 239 -6.28 -8.73 -13.63
CA SER A 239 -4.93 -8.65 -13.09
C SER A 239 -4.53 -9.90 -12.30
N ASN A 240 -3.24 -10.23 -12.30
CA ASN A 240 -2.69 -11.33 -11.49
C ASN A 240 -3.05 -11.19 -10.00
N TYR A 241 -3.07 -9.95 -9.50
CA TYR A 241 -3.44 -9.65 -8.13
C TYR A 241 -4.86 -10.12 -7.81
N TYR A 242 -5.83 -9.68 -8.62
CA TYR A 242 -7.22 -10.01 -8.38
C TYR A 242 -7.48 -11.51 -8.56
N LYS A 243 -6.98 -12.09 -9.67
CA LYS A 243 -7.08 -13.52 -9.94
C LYS A 243 -6.48 -14.38 -8.82
N LYS A 244 -5.31 -13.99 -8.32
CA LYS A 244 -4.64 -14.76 -7.28
C LYS A 244 -5.35 -14.68 -5.93
N PHE A 245 -5.78 -13.49 -5.53
CA PHE A 245 -6.19 -13.25 -4.15
C PHE A 245 -7.72 -13.16 -3.94
N TYR A 246 -8.49 -12.85 -4.99
CA TYR A 246 -9.89 -12.43 -4.88
C TYR A 246 -10.86 -13.09 -5.89
N GLU A 247 -10.40 -13.78 -6.93
CA GLU A 247 -11.29 -14.36 -7.97
C GLU A 247 -12.08 -15.59 -7.49
N LYS A 248 -11.58 -16.36 -6.53
CA LYS A 248 -12.22 -17.59 -6.02
C LYS A 248 -12.84 -17.43 -4.63
N GLN A 249 -13.31 -16.23 -4.29
CA GLN A 249 -14.07 -16.01 -3.06
C GLN A 249 -15.54 -16.42 -3.25
#